data_AF-A0A1V6B1B4-F1
#
_entry.id   AF-A0A1V6B1B4-F1
#
_cell.length_a   1.000
_cell.length_b   1.000
_cell.length_c   1.000
_cell.angle_alpha   90.00
_cell.angle_beta   90.00
_cell.angle_gamma   90.00
#
_symmetry.space_group_name_H-M   'P 1'
#
loop_
_entity.id
_entity.type
_entity.pdbx_description
1 polymer ?
#
loop_
_entity_poly.entity_id
_entity_poly.type
_entity_poly.pdbx_seq_one_letter_code
_entity_poly.pdbx_strand_id
1 'polypeptide(L)'
;MKNHQPAPTDWNSPLVDESEIFGSLGDRRGTVLFLGRYTANEVSAALAKMGFYKEARKRGLWPIVLELDSSAYPPLQRFQIFHRENRPDRLIVDLKIREGVFDPKGKTLAPAPLRPFSTLVFEWLTLQNPEARFSERHGSLPGQLYPGLGMSKRIMDIFIYLGRTAGKEGLQAFPAYYHNAVLFSRYFKFADPAKEAEVQTIRRTFSHVPIRQMAWIVHRNCLKRLDGSPYEWKAEEQIFPLVKDVREHFESRAYRDRVRENMNRTRFVVDWEEFERKSQED
;
A
#
# COMPACT_ATOMS: atom_id res chain seq x y z
N MET A 1 39.74 -3.59 -73.39
CA MET A 1 40.39 -2.70 -72.40
C MET A 1 39.31 -1.76 -71.87
N LYS A 2 38.91 -1.71 -70.60
CA LYS A 2 39.41 -2.23 -69.33
C LYS A 2 38.21 -2.65 -68.46
N ASN A 3 38.33 -3.78 -67.78
CA ASN A 3 37.41 -4.24 -66.74
C ASN A 3 37.38 -3.24 -65.57
N HIS A 4 36.20 -2.81 -65.13
CA HIS A 4 36.01 -2.15 -63.83
C HIS A 4 35.63 -3.22 -62.80
N GLN A 5 36.58 -3.57 -61.93
CA GLN A 5 36.29 -4.26 -60.68
C GLN A 5 35.80 -3.24 -59.65
N PRO A 6 34.74 -3.53 -58.87
CA PRO A 6 34.40 -2.72 -57.70
C PRO A 6 35.43 -2.91 -56.58
N ALA A 7 35.72 -1.83 -55.86
CA ALA A 7 36.66 -1.78 -54.75
C ALA A 7 36.25 -2.69 -53.58
N PRO A 8 37.20 -3.18 -52.76
CA PRO A 8 36.90 -4.05 -51.63
C PRO A 8 36.09 -3.28 -50.58
N THR A 9 34.97 -3.85 -50.17
CA THR A 9 34.20 -3.38 -49.01
C THR A 9 35.03 -3.67 -47.76
N ASP A 10 35.50 -2.62 -47.09
CA ASP A 10 36.17 -2.73 -45.81
C ASP A 10 35.15 -3.12 -44.73
N TRP A 11 35.11 -4.41 -44.40
CA TRP A 11 34.25 -4.97 -43.35
C TRP A 11 34.75 -4.69 -41.93
N ASN A 12 35.83 -3.92 -41.76
CA ASN A 12 36.48 -3.69 -40.46
C ASN A 12 36.26 -2.31 -39.86
N SER A 13 35.39 -1.48 -40.45
CA SER A 13 34.93 -0.25 -39.80
C SER A 13 33.61 -0.53 -39.05
N PRO A 14 33.54 -0.37 -37.72
CA PRO A 14 32.28 -0.52 -37.01
C PRO A 14 31.25 0.47 -37.59
N LEU A 15 30.08 -0.06 -37.97
CA LEU A 15 29.00 0.66 -38.65
C LEU A 15 28.31 1.73 -37.77
N VAL A 16 28.79 1.93 -36.53
CA VAL A 16 28.25 2.87 -35.55
C VAL A 16 29.41 3.36 -34.68
N ASP A 17 29.53 4.67 -34.51
CA ASP A 17 30.48 5.28 -33.57
C ASP A 17 30.09 4.89 -32.13
N GLU A 18 31.03 4.34 -31.36
CA GLU A 18 30.80 3.99 -29.96
C GLU A 18 30.29 5.19 -29.15
N SER A 19 30.69 6.41 -29.52
CA SER A 19 30.20 7.64 -28.88
C SER A 19 28.71 7.91 -29.11
N GLU A 20 28.11 7.40 -30.20
CA GLU A 20 26.66 7.47 -30.46
C GLU A 20 25.87 6.41 -29.66
N ILE A 21 26.47 5.24 -29.39
CA ILE A 21 25.87 4.19 -28.54
C ILE A 21 25.86 4.62 -27.07
N PHE A 22 26.90 5.32 -26.61
CA PHE A 22 26.96 5.84 -25.23
C PHE A 22 26.29 7.20 -25.05
N GLY A 23 26.08 7.98 -26.13
CA GLY A 23 25.41 9.28 -26.12
C GLY A 23 23.89 9.21 -25.87
N SER A 24 23.25 8.07 -26.16
CA SER A 24 21.81 7.87 -25.90
C SER A 24 21.51 7.29 -24.50
N LEU A 25 22.53 7.15 -23.64
CA LEU A 25 22.42 6.57 -22.29
C LEU A 25 22.16 7.61 -21.19
N GLY A 26 21.56 8.74 -21.58
CA GLY A 26 21.14 9.82 -20.71
C GLY A 26 19.70 9.70 -20.17
N ASP A 27 18.93 8.68 -20.52
CA ASP A 27 17.54 8.53 -20.06
C ASP A 27 17.38 7.39 -19.03
N ARG A 28 17.32 7.79 -17.75
CA ARG A 28 16.83 7.06 -16.56
C ARG A 28 16.64 5.54 -16.72
N ARG A 29 17.73 4.76 -16.61
CA ARG A 29 17.66 3.29 -16.52
C ARG A 29 17.08 2.85 -15.17
N GLY A 30 15.77 2.64 -15.12
CA GLY A 30 15.15 1.84 -14.05
C GLY A 30 15.69 0.40 -14.03
N THR A 31 15.40 -0.34 -12.96
CA THR A 31 15.80 -1.76 -12.83
C THR A 31 14.67 -2.70 -13.24
N VAL A 32 15.00 -3.82 -13.90
CA VAL A 32 14.03 -4.90 -14.15
C VAL A 32 13.77 -5.76 -12.91
N LEU A 33 14.52 -5.56 -11.83
CA LEU A 33 14.43 -6.31 -10.59
C LEU A 33 13.49 -5.62 -9.59
N PHE A 34 12.54 -6.37 -9.05
CA PHE A 34 11.72 -5.92 -7.95
C PHE A 34 12.59 -5.75 -6.69
N LEU A 35 12.46 -4.59 -6.03
CA LEU A 35 13.32 -4.08 -4.96
C LEU A 35 14.82 -4.18 -5.27
N GLY A 36 15.19 -4.10 -6.56
CA GLY A 36 16.57 -4.22 -7.03
C GLY A 36 17.22 -5.60 -6.80
N ARG A 37 16.45 -6.60 -6.36
CA ARG A 37 16.99 -7.90 -5.93
C ARG A 37 16.26 -9.11 -6.52
N TYR A 38 14.94 -9.02 -6.74
CA TYR A 38 14.13 -10.16 -7.15
C TYR A 38 13.77 -10.08 -8.63
N THR A 39 14.06 -11.14 -9.36
CA THR A 39 13.62 -11.30 -10.75
C THR A 39 12.10 -11.47 -10.86
N ALA A 40 11.53 -11.21 -12.03
CA ALA A 40 10.11 -11.47 -12.29
C ALA A 40 9.71 -12.93 -12.02
N ASN A 41 10.61 -13.89 -12.29
CA ASN A 41 10.38 -15.31 -12.00
C ASN A 41 10.28 -15.60 -10.50
N GLU A 42 11.14 -14.99 -9.68
CA GLU A 42 11.09 -15.15 -8.22
C GLU A 42 9.85 -14.50 -7.63
N VAL A 43 9.47 -13.31 -8.11
CA VAL A 43 8.21 -12.66 -7.71
C VAL A 43 7.02 -13.55 -8.09
N SER A 44 7.02 -14.09 -9.30
CA SER A 44 5.98 -14.99 -9.79
C SER A 44 5.89 -16.28 -8.97
N ALA A 45 7.04 -16.87 -8.61
CA ALA A 45 7.11 -18.06 -7.76
C ALA A 45 6.59 -17.77 -6.34
N ALA A 46 6.89 -16.60 -5.77
CA ALA A 46 6.35 -16.18 -4.48
C ALA A 46 4.82 -16.02 -4.52
N LEU A 47 4.27 -15.39 -5.57
CA LEU A 47 2.83 -15.26 -5.79
C LEU A 47 2.16 -16.64 -5.93
N ALA A 48 2.77 -17.57 -6.67
CA ALA A 48 2.30 -18.93 -6.83
C ALA A 48 2.27 -19.69 -5.49
N LYS A 49 3.38 -19.65 -4.73
CA LYS A 49 3.53 -20.30 -3.41
C LYS A 49 2.47 -19.82 -2.41
N MET A 50 2.11 -18.54 -2.47
CA MET A 50 1.09 -17.94 -1.59
C MET A 50 -0.36 -18.14 -2.12
N GLY A 51 -0.51 -18.84 -3.23
CA GLY A 51 -1.80 -19.23 -3.81
C GLY A 51 -2.52 -18.13 -4.59
N PHE A 52 -1.81 -17.07 -4.99
CA PHE A 52 -2.41 -15.94 -5.70
C PHE A 52 -3.01 -16.37 -7.06
N TYR A 53 -2.27 -17.16 -7.85
CA TYR A 53 -2.75 -17.63 -9.16
C TYR A 53 -3.93 -18.60 -9.06
N LYS A 54 -3.97 -19.43 -8.02
CA LYS A 54 -5.11 -20.30 -7.73
C LYS A 54 -6.37 -19.45 -7.45
N GLU A 55 -6.23 -18.39 -6.68
CA GLU A 55 -7.34 -17.50 -6.34
C GLU A 55 -7.79 -16.68 -7.56
N ALA A 56 -6.86 -16.20 -8.39
CA ALA A 56 -7.18 -15.52 -9.64
C ALA A 56 -8.02 -16.43 -10.58
N ARG A 57 -7.61 -17.68 -10.76
CA ARG A 57 -8.38 -18.66 -11.57
C ARG A 57 -9.77 -18.91 -11.00
N LYS A 58 -9.88 -19.17 -9.69
CA LYS A 58 -11.16 -19.40 -9.01
C LYS A 58 -12.16 -18.25 -9.22
N ARG A 59 -11.66 -17.03 -9.37
CA ARG A 59 -12.46 -15.81 -9.50
C ARG A 59 -12.67 -15.35 -10.94
N GLY A 60 -12.22 -16.13 -11.93
CA GLY A 60 -12.30 -15.73 -13.33
C GLY A 60 -11.41 -14.55 -13.72
N LEU A 61 -10.36 -14.28 -12.92
CA LEU A 61 -9.37 -13.21 -13.15
C LEU A 61 -8.10 -13.70 -13.84
N TRP A 62 -8.15 -14.86 -14.50
CA TRP A 62 -7.03 -15.44 -15.24
C TRP A 62 -7.28 -15.34 -16.75
N PRO A 63 -6.26 -15.09 -17.58
CA PRO A 63 -4.84 -14.84 -17.26
C PRO A 63 -4.58 -13.46 -16.62
N ILE A 64 -3.45 -13.34 -15.92
CA ILE A 64 -2.99 -12.06 -15.37
C ILE A 64 -1.75 -11.55 -16.12
N VAL A 65 -1.59 -10.22 -16.13
CA VAL A 65 -0.39 -9.54 -16.64
C VAL A 65 0.28 -8.84 -15.47
N LEU A 66 1.60 -9.03 -15.32
CA LEU A 66 2.42 -8.37 -14.31
C LEU A 66 3.18 -7.22 -14.95
N GLU A 67 3.21 -6.07 -14.29
CA GLU A 67 4.00 -4.91 -14.71
C GLU A 67 4.80 -4.36 -13.52
N LEU A 68 6.05 -4.00 -13.78
CA LEU A 68 6.91 -3.33 -12.83
C LEU A 68 7.42 -2.04 -13.45
N ASP A 69 6.98 -0.92 -12.90
CA ASP A 69 7.57 0.39 -13.17
C ASP A 69 8.60 0.71 -12.09
N SER A 70 9.84 0.90 -12.55
CA SER A 70 11.01 1.23 -11.75
C SER A 70 11.68 2.53 -12.20
N SER A 71 10.99 3.35 -12.99
CA SER A 71 11.51 4.63 -13.50
C SER A 71 11.89 5.63 -12.39
N ALA A 72 11.22 5.53 -11.23
CA ALA A 72 11.48 6.31 -10.03
C ALA A 72 12.32 5.57 -8.97
N TYR A 73 12.92 4.44 -9.35
CA TYR A 73 13.75 3.63 -8.44
C TYR A 73 15.23 3.98 -8.56
N PRO A 74 15.97 4.11 -7.44
CA PRO A 74 15.47 4.23 -6.07
C PRO A 74 14.89 5.63 -5.76
N PRO A 75 13.90 5.74 -4.84
CA PRO A 75 13.49 4.70 -3.90
C PRO A 75 12.21 3.94 -4.31
N LEU A 76 11.40 4.46 -5.23
CA LEU A 76 10.02 4.01 -5.43
C LEU A 76 9.89 3.04 -6.60
N GLN A 77 9.13 1.97 -6.40
CA GLN A 77 8.65 1.10 -7.47
C GLN A 77 7.14 0.98 -7.42
N ARG A 78 6.55 0.76 -8.60
CA ARG A 78 5.13 0.44 -8.73
C ARG A 78 4.99 -0.93 -9.38
N PHE A 79 4.40 -1.86 -8.65
CA PHE A 79 4.11 -3.21 -9.11
C PHE A 79 2.61 -3.36 -9.32
N GLN A 80 2.22 -3.76 -10.53
CA GLN A 80 0.82 -3.85 -10.93
C GLN A 80 0.49 -5.23 -11.46
N ILE A 81 -0.75 -5.65 -11.20
CA ILE A 81 -1.33 -6.87 -11.75
C ILE A 81 -2.63 -6.51 -12.44
N PHE A 82 -2.81 -6.95 -13.68
CA PHE A 82 -4.01 -6.73 -14.48
C PHE A 82 -4.65 -8.03 -14.91
N HIS A 83 -5.96 -8.01 -15.16
CA HIS A 83 -6.68 -9.10 -15.81
C HIS A 83 -6.52 -9.02 -17.34
N ARG A 84 -5.91 -10.04 -17.96
CA ARG A 84 -5.66 -10.21 -19.41
C ARG A 84 -4.76 -9.19 -20.10
N GLU A 85 -4.99 -7.90 -19.86
CA GLU A 85 -4.35 -6.80 -20.57
C GLU A 85 -3.98 -5.68 -19.60
N ASN A 86 -2.87 -5.00 -19.88
CA ASN A 86 -2.46 -3.82 -19.13
C ASN A 86 -3.36 -2.62 -19.48
N ARG A 87 -4.49 -2.52 -18.78
CA ARG A 87 -5.45 -1.42 -18.90
C ARG A 87 -5.96 -0.97 -17.54
N PRO A 88 -6.21 0.34 -17.31
CA PRO A 88 -6.69 0.82 -16.03
C PRO A 88 -7.99 0.14 -15.54
N ASP A 89 -8.92 -0.17 -16.44
CA ASP A 89 -10.18 -0.86 -16.12
C ASP A 89 -10.02 -2.34 -15.78
N ARG A 90 -8.83 -2.92 -16.01
CA ARG A 90 -8.49 -4.32 -15.72
C ARG A 90 -7.56 -4.47 -14.52
N LEU A 91 -7.23 -3.38 -13.83
CA LEU A 91 -6.30 -3.37 -12.70
C LEU A 91 -6.86 -4.22 -11.53
N ILE A 92 -6.09 -5.20 -11.08
CA ILE A 92 -6.38 -6.08 -9.94
C ILE A 92 -5.58 -5.61 -8.72
N VAL A 93 -4.28 -5.37 -8.91
CA VAL A 93 -3.35 -4.93 -7.86
C VAL A 93 -2.61 -3.70 -8.34
N ASP A 94 -2.51 -2.68 -7.49
CA ASP A 94 -1.62 -1.54 -7.67
C ASP A 94 -0.86 -1.32 -6.36
N LEU A 95 0.44 -1.59 -6.38
CA LEU A 95 1.32 -1.52 -5.22
C LEU A 95 2.42 -0.51 -5.48
N LYS A 96 2.43 0.60 -4.75
CA LYS A 96 3.58 1.51 -4.68
C LYS A 96 4.39 1.22 -3.43
N ILE A 97 5.65 0.89 -3.61
CA ILE A 97 6.50 0.35 -2.55
C ILE A 97 7.90 0.91 -2.63
N ARG A 98 8.51 1.13 -1.45
CA ARG A 98 9.92 1.51 -1.33
C ARG A 98 10.54 0.96 -0.08
N GLU A 99 11.87 0.90 -0.07
CA GLU A 99 12.62 0.71 1.17
C GLU A 99 12.73 2.04 1.93
N GLY A 100 12.75 1.97 3.26
CA GLY A 100 12.85 3.16 4.09
C GLY A 100 13.43 2.87 5.46
N VAL A 101 13.57 3.93 6.25
CA VAL A 101 13.86 3.88 7.68
C VAL A 101 12.74 4.62 8.38
N PHE A 102 12.14 3.98 9.38
CA PHE A 102 11.25 4.65 10.30
C PHE A 102 12.08 5.29 11.41
N ASP A 103 12.02 6.61 11.57
CA ASP A 103 12.67 7.34 12.65
C ASP A 103 11.63 7.84 13.68
N PRO A 104 11.64 7.28 14.90
CA PRO A 104 10.75 7.72 15.98
C PRO A 104 11.08 9.12 16.52
N LYS A 105 12.29 9.67 16.32
CA LYS A 105 12.75 10.90 16.97
C LYS A 105 11.99 12.16 16.54
N GLY A 106 11.45 12.17 15.32
CA GLY A 106 10.58 13.26 14.84
C GLY A 106 9.14 13.19 15.36
N LYS A 107 8.81 12.16 16.16
CA LYS A 107 7.47 11.87 16.66
C LYS A 107 7.54 11.74 18.16
N THR A 108 7.48 12.88 18.84
CA THR A 108 7.61 13.08 20.30
C THR A 108 6.49 12.41 21.10
N LEU A 109 6.23 11.11 20.91
CA LEU A 109 5.17 10.36 21.58
C LEU A 109 5.53 8.89 21.84
N ALA A 110 6.76 8.45 21.50
CA ALA A 110 7.26 7.12 21.79
C ALA A 110 7.37 6.92 23.33
N PRO A 111 6.54 6.07 23.94
CA PRO A 111 6.49 5.88 25.40
C PRO A 111 7.73 5.18 25.99
N ALA A 112 8.52 4.56 25.11
CA ALA A 112 9.80 3.96 25.37
C ALA A 112 10.74 4.31 24.21
N PRO A 113 12.06 4.48 24.44
CA PRO A 113 13.00 4.78 23.37
C PRO A 113 12.97 3.66 22.33
N LEU A 114 12.45 3.97 21.15
CA LEU A 114 12.52 3.12 19.98
C LEU A 114 13.65 3.68 19.10
N ARG A 115 14.60 2.82 18.72
CA ARG A 115 15.63 3.20 17.75
C ARG A 115 15.00 3.36 16.36
N PRO A 116 15.64 4.10 15.44
CA PRO A 116 15.32 3.97 14.03
C PRO A 116 15.49 2.52 13.55
N PHE A 117 14.60 2.07 12.66
CA PHE A 117 14.64 0.73 12.10
C PHE A 117 14.21 0.72 10.64
N SER A 118 14.74 -0.23 9.89
CA SER A 118 14.47 -0.38 8.46
C SER A 118 13.05 -0.89 8.21
N THR A 119 12.37 -0.31 7.22
CA THR A 119 11.01 -0.67 6.85
C THR A 119 10.86 -0.92 5.37
N LEU A 120 9.88 -1.76 5.03
CA LEU A 120 9.27 -1.77 3.72
C LEU A 120 8.02 -0.89 3.76
N VAL A 121 8.04 0.20 3.01
CA VAL A 121 6.99 1.22 3.03
C VAL A 121 6.02 0.99 1.88
N PHE A 122 4.75 0.79 2.21
CA PHE A 122 3.64 0.71 1.28
C PHE A 122 3.00 2.10 1.17
N GLU A 123 3.34 2.82 0.12
CA GLU A 123 2.77 4.15 -0.16
C GLU A 123 1.36 4.05 -0.74
N TRP A 124 1.08 2.97 -1.46
CA TRP A 124 -0.23 2.70 -2.01
C TRP A 124 -0.47 1.20 -2.16
N LEU A 125 -1.71 0.78 -1.92
CA LEU A 125 -2.16 -0.58 -2.18
C LEU A 125 -3.62 -0.59 -2.61
N THR A 126 -3.87 -0.98 -3.85
CA THR A 126 -5.20 -1.35 -4.33
C THR A 126 -5.27 -2.87 -4.50
N LEU A 127 -6.38 -3.46 -4.07
CA LEU A 127 -6.70 -4.88 -4.22
C LEU A 127 -8.17 -5.01 -4.62
N GLN A 128 -8.44 -5.13 -5.91
CA GLN A 128 -9.80 -5.03 -6.43
C GLN A 128 -10.14 -6.11 -7.46
N ASN A 129 -11.43 -6.39 -7.63
CA ASN A 129 -11.94 -7.27 -8.66
C ASN A 129 -12.68 -6.44 -9.73
N PRO A 130 -12.05 -6.12 -10.87
CA PRO A 130 -12.67 -5.29 -11.91
C PRO A 130 -13.87 -5.95 -12.60
N GLU A 131 -13.99 -7.28 -12.53
CA GLU A 131 -15.12 -8.03 -13.10
C GLU A 131 -16.32 -8.07 -12.15
N ALA A 132 -16.13 -7.74 -10.87
CA ALA A 132 -17.21 -7.69 -9.90
C ALA A 132 -17.98 -6.37 -9.97
N ARG A 133 -19.21 -6.38 -9.45
CA ARG A 133 -20.04 -5.19 -9.29
C ARG A 133 -20.45 -5.06 -7.83
N PHE A 134 -20.62 -3.82 -7.38
CA PHE A 134 -21.23 -3.55 -6.09
C PHE A 134 -22.69 -4.03 -6.09
N SER A 135 -23.20 -4.31 -4.91
CA SER A 135 -24.61 -4.64 -4.68
C SER A 135 -25.13 -3.87 -3.48
N GLU A 136 -26.44 -3.84 -3.25
CA GLU A 136 -27.02 -3.20 -2.06
C GLU A 136 -26.39 -3.71 -0.75
N ARG A 137 -26.16 -5.03 -0.66
CA ARG A 137 -25.52 -5.67 0.50
C ARG A 137 -24.02 -5.37 0.56
N HIS A 138 -23.35 -5.17 -0.58
CA HIS A 138 -21.92 -4.92 -0.70
C HIS A 138 -21.65 -3.66 -1.52
N GLY A 139 -22.05 -2.52 -0.97
CA GLY A 139 -21.73 -1.20 -1.53
C GLY A 139 -20.25 -0.85 -1.41
N SER A 140 -19.84 0.19 -2.14
CA SER A 140 -18.48 0.72 -2.12
C SER A 140 -18.07 1.31 -0.78
N LEU A 141 -16.76 1.31 -0.52
CA LEU A 141 -16.12 2.16 0.46
C LEU A 141 -15.59 3.43 -0.22
N PRO A 142 -15.34 4.52 0.53
CA PRO A 142 -14.72 5.72 -0.03
C PRO A 142 -13.46 5.40 -0.84
N GLY A 143 -13.35 5.96 -2.05
CA GLY A 143 -12.23 5.73 -2.96
C GLY A 143 -12.20 4.38 -3.67
N GLN A 144 -13.18 3.49 -3.47
CA GLN A 144 -13.25 2.23 -4.21
C GLN A 144 -14.01 2.39 -5.53
N LEU A 145 -13.35 2.05 -6.63
CA LEU A 145 -13.97 1.93 -7.96
C LEU A 145 -14.59 0.55 -8.20
N TYR A 146 -14.03 -0.49 -7.58
CA TYR A 146 -14.48 -1.88 -7.72
C TYR A 146 -14.49 -2.61 -6.37
N PRO A 147 -15.30 -3.68 -6.23
CA PRO A 147 -15.28 -4.51 -5.03
C PRO A 147 -13.89 -5.04 -4.71
N GLY A 148 -13.52 -5.01 -3.43
CA GLY A 148 -12.22 -5.51 -2.97
C GLY A 148 -12.06 -7.03 -3.18
N LEU A 149 -10.80 -7.49 -3.31
CA LEU A 149 -10.53 -8.92 -3.47
C LEU A 149 -10.82 -9.75 -2.20
N GLY A 150 -10.93 -9.15 -1.02
CA GLY A 150 -11.11 -9.92 0.22
C GLY A 150 -9.94 -10.88 0.52
N MET A 151 -8.75 -10.60 -0.03
CA MET A 151 -7.54 -11.42 0.12
C MET A 151 -6.58 -10.87 1.18
N SER A 152 -7.04 -10.01 2.09
CA SER A 152 -6.18 -9.26 3.02
C SER A 152 -5.23 -10.14 3.82
N LYS A 153 -5.69 -11.28 4.35
CA LYS A 153 -4.82 -12.23 5.07
C LYS A 153 -3.67 -12.76 4.20
N ARG A 154 -3.97 -13.24 2.99
CA ARG A 154 -2.97 -13.79 2.06
C ARG A 154 -1.98 -12.72 1.59
N ILE A 155 -2.47 -11.51 1.34
CA ILE A 155 -1.61 -10.39 0.95
C ILE A 155 -0.68 -9.99 2.10
N MET A 156 -1.17 -10.00 3.34
CA MET A 156 -0.31 -9.80 4.50
C MET A 156 0.77 -10.87 4.62
N ASP A 157 0.45 -12.14 4.38
CA ASP A 157 1.45 -13.23 4.40
C ASP A 157 2.56 -12.99 3.35
N ILE A 158 2.19 -12.51 2.14
CA ILE A 158 3.14 -12.12 1.09
C ILE A 158 4.04 -10.97 1.56
N PHE A 159 3.46 -9.92 2.15
CA PHE A 159 4.21 -8.76 2.61
C PHE A 159 5.14 -9.07 3.79
N ILE A 160 4.70 -9.91 4.73
CA ILE A 160 5.55 -10.38 5.83
C ILE A 160 6.73 -11.19 5.29
N TYR A 161 6.46 -12.09 4.33
CA TYR A 161 7.52 -12.85 3.66
C TYR A 161 8.51 -11.94 2.94
N LEU A 162 8.01 -10.96 2.19
CA LEU A 162 8.82 -10.00 1.44
C LEU A 162 9.68 -9.14 2.37
N GLY A 163 9.09 -8.58 3.42
CA GLY A 163 9.81 -7.78 4.42
C GLY A 163 10.94 -8.57 5.09
N ARG A 164 10.69 -9.83 5.47
CA ARG A 164 11.71 -10.70 6.06
C ARG A 164 12.83 -11.03 5.08
N THR A 165 12.49 -11.39 3.85
CA THR A 165 13.49 -11.77 2.83
C THR A 165 14.32 -10.56 2.39
N ALA A 166 13.74 -9.36 2.41
CA ALA A 166 14.44 -8.10 2.17
C ALA A 166 15.20 -7.57 3.39
N GLY A 167 15.28 -8.34 4.49
CA GLY A 167 16.01 -7.95 5.70
C GLY A 167 15.45 -6.73 6.42
N LYS A 168 14.14 -6.46 6.30
CA LYS A 168 13.48 -5.32 6.96
C LYS A 168 12.98 -5.69 8.34
N GLU A 169 12.96 -4.68 9.22
CA GLU A 169 12.61 -4.82 10.63
C GLU A 169 11.14 -4.48 10.91
N GLY A 170 10.48 -3.83 9.96
CA GLY A 170 9.04 -3.61 9.98
C GLY A 170 8.42 -3.42 8.61
N LEU A 171 7.10 -3.50 8.55
CA LEU A 171 6.32 -2.98 7.43
C LEU A 171 5.66 -1.68 7.84
N GLN A 172 5.62 -0.71 6.93
CA GLN A 172 5.02 0.59 7.17
C GLN A 172 3.94 0.87 6.13
N ALA A 173 2.77 1.31 6.58
CA ALA A 173 1.66 1.68 5.72
C ALA A 173 1.13 3.06 6.10
N PHE A 174 0.52 3.75 5.13
CA PHE A 174 -0.10 5.06 5.34
C PHE A 174 -1.56 5.01 4.85
N PRO A 175 -2.52 4.59 5.71
CA PRO A 175 -3.90 4.39 5.31
C PRO A 175 -4.58 5.72 4.91
N ALA A 176 -4.75 5.92 3.60
CA ALA A 176 -5.40 7.10 3.02
C ALA A 176 -6.86 7.30 3.48
N TYR A 177 -7.53 6.24 3.92
CA TYR A 177 -8.91 6.26 4.39
C TYR A 177 -9.07 5.57 5.75
N TYR A 178 -10.05 6.01 6.54
CA TYR A 178 -10.38 5.42 7.84
C TYR A 178 -10.62 3.90 7.77
N HIS A 179 -11.37 3.41 6.78
CA HIS A 179 -11.64 1.97 6.66
C HIS A 179 -10.37 1.16 6.42
N ASN A 180 -9.38 1.70 5.71
CA ASN A 180 -8.08 1.04 5.52
C ASN A 180 -7.39 0.87 6.88
N ALA A 181 -7.30 1.94 7.66
CA ALA A 181 -6.73 1.88 9.01
C ALA A 181 -7.42 0.83 9.89
N VAL A 182 -8.75 0.76 9.86
CA VAL A 182 -9.53 -0.21 10.63
C VAL A 182 -9.29 -1.64 10.15
N LEU A 183 -9.33 -1.90 8.84
CA LEU A 183 -9.16 -3.24 8.29
C LEU A 183 -7.78 -3.82 8.59
N PHE A 184 -6.75 -2.97 8.59
CA PHE A 184 -5.37 -3.35 8.88
C PHE A 184 -4.99 -3.28 10.38
N SER A 185 -5.82 -2.70 11.26
CA SER A 185 -5.56 -2.59 12.71
C SER A 185 -5.37 -3.91 13.46
N ARG A 186 -5.74 -5.05 12.85
CA ARG A 186 -5.48 -6.39 13.41
C ARG A 186 -4.02 -6.83 13.24
N TYR A 187 -3.29 -6.20 12.31
CA TYR A 187 -1.91 -6.51 12.01
C TYR A 187 -1.01 -5.35 12.44
N PHE A 188 -1.38 -4.12 12.07
CA PHE A 188 -0.58 -2.94 12.31
C PHE A 188 -1.02 -2.17 13.55
N LYS A 189 -0.09 -1.39 14.10
CA LYS A 189 -0.31 -0.38 15.13
C LYS A 189 0.07 0.98 14.63
N PHE A 190 -0.69 2.02 14.96
CA PHE A 190 -0.25 3.38 14.66
C PHE A 190 1.03 3.69 15.44
N ALA A 191 1.98 4.32 14.75
CA ALA A 191 3.18 4.83 15.39
C ALA A 191 2.83 5.84 16.50
N ASP A 192 1.85 6.71 16.23
CA ASP A 192 1.31 7.64 17.21
C ASP A 192 0.23 6.95 18.08
N PRO A 193 0.43 6.82 19.41
CA PRO A 193 -0.58 6.29 20.31
C PRO A 193 -1.85 7.14 20.41
N ALA A 194 -1.80 8.46 20.15
CA ALA A 194 -2.98 9.30 20.07
C ALA A 194 -3.84 8.92 18.85
N LYS A 195 -3.23 8.67 17.70
CA LYS A 195 -3.94 8.20 16.51
C LYS A 195 -4.53 6.80 16.68
N GLU A 196 -3.78 5.88 17.30
CA GLU A 196 -4.30 4.56 17.69
C GLU A 196 -5.54 4.71 18.59
N ALA A 197 -5.48 5.62 19.57
CA ALA A 197 -6.58 5.91 20.47
C ALA A 197 -7.81 6.50 19.76
N GLU A 198 -7.63 7.43 18.81
CA GLU A 198 -8.73 7.95 18.00
C GLU A 198 -9.49 6.82 17.30
N VAL A 199 -8.77 5.97 16.55
CA VAL A 199 -9.38 4.87 15.79
C VAL A 199 -10.04 3.85 16.72
N GLN A 200 -9.40 3.49 17.83
CA GLN A 200 -9.98 2.58 18.81
C GLN A 200 -11.23 3.16 19.47
N THR A 201 -11.24 4.46 19.78
CA THR A 201 -12.39 5.15 20.38
C THR A 201 -13.57 5.15 19.41
N ILE A 202 -13.37 5.55 18.15
CA ILE A 202 -14.43 5.52 17.13
C ILE A 202 -15.00 4.11 16.99
N ARG A 203 -14.14 3.10 16.85
CA ARG A 203 -14.58 1.70 16.71
C ARG A 203 -15.35 1.17 17.92
N ARG A 204 -14.95 1.57 19.13
CA ARG A 204 -15.63 1.15 20.37
C ARG A 204 -16.98 1.84 20.50
N THR A 205 -17.02 3.16 20.36
CA THR A 205 -18.22 3.98 20.49
C THR A 205 -19.28 3.60 19.46
N PHE A 206 -18.87 3.38 18.21
CA PHE A 206 -19.78 3.06 17.11
C PHE A 206 -19.72 1.59 16.69
N SER A 207 -19.48 0.68 17.66
CA SER A 207 -19.38 -0.76 17.40
C SER A 207 -20.64 -1.38 16.76
N HIS A 208 -21.80 -0.76 16.99
CA HIS A 208 -23.08 -1.11 16.36
C HIS A 208 -23.25 -0.61 14.90
N VAL A 209 -22.40 0.33 14.44
CA VAL A 209 -22.49 0.90 13.08
C VAL A 209 -21.59 0.07 12.16
N PRO A 210 -22.10 -0.45 11.04
CA PRO A 210 -21.28 -1.18 10.08
C PRO A 210 -20.08 -0.35 9.61
N ILE A 211 -18.90 -0.98 9.51
CA ILE A 211 -17.65 -0.31 9.11
C ILE A 211 -17.80 0.48 7.81
N ARG A 212 -18.58 -0.03 6.84
CA ARG A 212 -18.86 0.67 5.58
C ARG A 212 -19.57 2.00 5.81
N GLN A 213 -20.62 2.01 6.62
CA GLN A 213 -21.35 3.23 6.94
C GLN A 213 -20.45 4.21 7.72
N MET A 214 -19.70 3.71 8.70
CA MET A 214 -18.74 4.52 9.45
C MET A 214 -17.66 5.13 8.54
N ALA A 215 -17.21 4.40 7.51
CA ALA A 215 -16.25 4.92 6.54
C ALA A 215 -16.79 6.12 5.77
N TRP A 216 -18.05 6.07 5.36
CA TRP A 216 -18.72 7.19 4.69
C TRP A 216 -18.99 8.36 5.63
N ILE A 217 -19.40 8.09 6.88
CA ILE A 217 -19.58 9.12 7.92
C ILE A 217 -18.28 9.90 8.13
N VAL A 218 -17.14 9.21 8.28
CA VAL A 218 -15.83 9.87 8.44
C VAL A 218 -15.45 10.61 7.16
N HIS A 219 -15.60 9.98 5.99
CA HIS A 219 -15.20 10.58 4.71
C HIS A 219 -15.97 11.87 4.39
N ARG A 220 -17.24 11.94 4.78
CA ARG A 220 -18.12 13.10 4.57
C ARG A 220 -18.04 14.13 5.71
N ASN A 221 -17.11 13.97 6.66
CA ASN A 221 -16.92 14.84 7.82
C ASN A 221 -18.18 14.99 8.70
N CYS A 222 -18.99 13.92 8.79
CA CYS A 222 -20.20 13.86 9.63
C CYS A 222 -19.90 13.32 11.03
N LEU A 223 -18.67 12.88 11.30
CA LEU A 223 -18.21 12.59 12.66
C LEU A 223 -17.72 13.90 13.30
N LYS A 224 -18.14 14.19 14.54
CA LYS A 224 -17.78 15.41 15.28
C LYS A 224 -17.00 15.08 16.55
N ARG A 225 -16.12 15.99 16.97
CA ARG A 225 -15.49 16.01 18.31
C ARG A 225 -16.46 16.66 19.32
N LEU A 226 -16.14 16.61 20.61
CA LEU A 226 -17.01 17.17 21.67
C LEU A 226 -17.19 18.69 21.58
N ASP A 227 -16.20 19.39 21.03
CA ASP A 227 -16.27 20.83 20.79
C ASP A 227 -17.15 21.20 19.60
N GLY A 228 -17.81 20.22 18.96
CA GLY A 228 -18.65 20.41 17.78
C GLY A 228 -17.89 20.50 16.47
N SER A 229 -16.55 20.51 16.50
CA SER A 229 -15.73 20.54 15.28
C SER A 229 -15.80 19.21 14.52
N PRO A 230 -15.72 19.22 13.17
CA PRO A 230 -15.65 17.99 12.40
C PRO A 230 -14.35 17.22 12.68
N TYR A 231 -14.49 15.90 12.80
CA TYR A 231 -13.36 14.98 12.73
C TYR A 231 -12.99 14.76 11.27
N GLU A 232 -11.83 15.29 10.87
CA GLU A 232 -11.25 15.02 9.57
C GLU A 232 -10.25 13.87 9.65
N TRP A 233 -10.37 12.92 8.72
CA TRP A 233 -9.39 11.85 8.61
C TRP A 233 -8.04 12.39 8.15
N LYS A 234 -7.05 12.35 9.05
CA LYS A 234 -5.64 12.54 8.71
C LYS A 234 -4.95 11.18 8.70
N ALA A 235 -4.34 10.83 7.56
CA ALA A 235 -3.57 9.60 7.46
C ALA A 235 -2.27 9.73 8.25
N GLU A 236 -1.87 8.65 8.91
CA GLU A 236 -0.65 8.55 9.73
C GLU A 236 -0.08 7.13 9.64
N GLU A 237 1.19 6.98 9.95
CA GLU A 237 1.92 5.72 9.77
C GLU A 237 1.43 4.62 10.70
N GLN A 238 1.15 3.48 10.09
CA GLN A 238 0.91 2.20 10.74
C GLN A 238 2.13 1.29 10.56
N ILE A 239 2.56 0.63 11.63
CA ILE A 239 3.72 -0.26 11.67
C ILE A 239 3.29 -1.69 12.00
N PHE A 240 3.81 -2.64 11.22
CA PHE A 240 3.80 -4.06 11.54
C PHE A 240 5.23 -4.48 11.95
N PRO A 241 5.47 -4.88 13.20
CA PRO A 241 6.80 -5.26 13.66
C PRO A 241 7.22 -6.63 13.13
N LEU A 242 8.41 -6.71 12.49
CA LEU A 242 9.00 -7.98 12.06
C LEU A 242 10.05 -8.52 13.02
N VAL A 243 10.63 -7.66 13.87
CA VAL A 243 11.63 -8.00 14.90
C VAL A 243 11.09 -7.78 16.31
N LYS A 244 11.76 -8.41 17.28
CA LYS A 244 11.30 -8.53 18.67
C LYS A 244 11.23 -7.18 19.39
N ASP A 245 12.30 -6.38 19.34
CA ASP A 245 12.38 -5.09 20.01
C ASP A 245 11.31 -4.09 19.52
N VAL A 246 11.09 -4.03 18.19
CA VAL A 246 10.02 -3.20 17.61
C VAL A 246 8.64 -3.69 18.05
N ARG A 247 8.42 -5.01 18.15
CA ARG A 247 7.16 -5.58 18.65
C ARG A 247 6.93 -5.23 20.12
N GLU A 248 7.94 -5.45 20.96
CA GLU A 248 7.88 -5.19 22.40
C GLU A 248 7.56 -3.73 22.69
N HIS A 249 8.00 -2.79 21.85
CA HIS A 249 7.61 -1.38 21.95
C HIS A 249 6.08 -1.20 21.86
N PHE A 250 5.43 -1.72 20.82
CA PHE A 250 3.98 -1.58 20.63
C PHE A 250 3.15 -2.42 21.62
N GLU A 251 3.73 -3.47 22.19
CA GLU A 251 3.11 -4.29 23.25
C GLU A 251 3.40 -3.75 24.67
N SER A 252 4.30 -2.78 24.79
CA SER A 252 4.74 -2.24 26.07
C SER A 252 3.58 -1.65 26.87
N ARG A 253 3.73 -1.66 28.20
CA ARG A 253 2.78 -0.98 29.09
C ARG A 253 2.73 0.51 28.78
N ALA A 254 3.89 1.13 28.54
CA ALA A 254 3.99 2.56 28.28
C ALA A 254 3.21 2.97 27.00
N TYR A 255 3.27 2.18 25.92
CA TYR A 255 2.44 2.41 24.71
C TYR A 255 0.96 2.27 24.99
N ARG A 256 0.57 1.16 25.62
CA ARG A 256 -0.84 0.91 25.95
C ARG A 256 -1.44 1.93 26.90
N ASP A 257 -0.67 2.42 27.87
CA ASP A 257 -1.12 3.43 28.81
C ASP A 257 -1.31 4.79 28.12
N ARG A 258 -0.43 5.17 27.18
CA ARG A 258 -0.62 6.38 26.37
C ARG A 258 -1.84 6.28 25.46
N VAL A 259 -2.07 5.13 24.83
CA VAL A 259 -3.31 4.89 24.05
C VAL A 259 -4.52 5.05 24.97
N ARG A 260 -4.53 4.41 26.15
CA ARG A 260 -5.65 4.49 27.10
C ARG A 260 -5.89 5.92 27.59
N GLU A 261 -4.84 6.66 27.92
CA GLU A 261 -4.95 8.07 28.34
C GLU A 261 -5.61 8.91 27.25
N ASN A 262 -5.17 8.78 26.00
CA ASN A 262 -5.78 9.47 24.87
C ASN A 262 -7.23 9.05 24.66
N MET A 263 -7.55 7.74 24.72
CA MET A 263 -8.93 7.26 24.62
C MET A 263 -9.84 7.87 25.70
N ASN A 264 -9.33 8.09 26.91
CA ASN A 264 -10.11 8.71 27.97
C ASN A 264 -10.43 10.18 27.70
N ARG A 265 -9.58 10.88 26.92
CA ARG A 265 -9.69 12.30 26.56
C ARG A 265 -10.43 12.55 25.25
N THR A 266 -10.57 11.53 24.40
CA THR A 266 -11.27 11.64 23.11
C THR A 266 -12.70 11.10 23.21
N ARG A 267 -13.64 11.84 22.63
CA ARG A 267 -15.03 11.40 22.44
C ARG A 267 -15.52 11.94 21.10
N PHE A 268 -16.46 11.21 20.52
CA PHE A 268 -17.00 11.51 19.20
C PHE A 268 -18.51 11.32 19.20
N VAL A 269 -19.19 12.11 18.37
CA VAL A 269 -20.62 11.99 18.09
C VAL A 269 -20.84 12.03 16.57
N VAL A 270 -21.84 11.32 16.08
CA VAL A 270 -22.21 11.37 14.66
C VAL A 270 -23.33 12.38 14.50
N ASP A 271 -23.15 13.26 13.52
CA ASP A 271 -24.20 14.14 13.00
C ASP A 271 -25.02 13.34 11.97
N TRP A 272 -26.08 12.69 12.45
CA TRP A 272 -26.91 11.79 11.63
C TRP A 272 -27.74 12.54 10.60
N GLU A 273 -28.29 13.70 10.97
CA GLU A 273 -29.06 14.56 10.06
C GLU A 273 -28.20 15.01 8.89
N GLU A 274 -26.99 15.50 9.15
CA GLU A 274 -26.06 15.90 8.10
C GLU A 274 -25.61 14.70 7.25
N PHE A 275 -25.43 13.53 7.86
CA PHE A 275 -25.08 12.32 7.12
C PHE A 275 -26.20 11.85 6.19
N GLU A 276 -27.45 11.91 6.64
CA GLU A 276 -28.63 11.59 5.82
C GLU A 276 -28.78 12.58 4.67
N ARG A 277 -28.68 13.89 4.95
CA ARG A 277 -28.72 14.95 3.92
C ARG A 277 -27.69 14.71 2.82
N LYS A 278 -26.41 14.51 3.18
CA LYS A 278 -25.34 14.23 2.21
C LYS A 278 -25.47 12.88 1.50
N SER A 279 -26.25 11.95 2.04
CA SER A 279 -26.48 10.65 1.39
C SER A 279 -27.53 10.72 0.28
N GLN A 280 -28.33 11.78 0.23
CA GLN A 280 -29.36 11.99 -0.79
C GLN A 280 -28.86 12.84 -1.98
N GLU A 281 -27.70 13.48 -1.83
CA GLU A 281 -27.09 14.37 -2.83
C GLU A 281 -26.20 13.62 -3.86
N ASP A 282 -25.91 12.34 -3.61
CA ASP A 282 -25.07 11.44 -4.44
C ASP A 282 -25.93 10.39 -5.17
#